data_AF-A0A367LDS3-F1
#
_entry.id   AF-A0A367LDS3-F1
#
_cell.length_a   1.000
_cell.length_b   1.000
_cell.length_c   1.000
_cell.angle_alpha   90.00
_cell.angle_beta   90.00
_cell.angle_gamma   90.00
#
_symmetry.space_group_name_H-M   'P 1'
#
loop_
_entity.id
_entity.type
_entity.pdbx_description
1 polymer ?
#
loop_
_entity_poly.entity_id
_entity_poly.type
_entity_poly.pdbx_seq_one_letter_code
_entity_poly.pdbx_strand_id
1 'polypeptide(L)'
;MADSRDLTLKAVYKSATNESFSVVRHITAPLSDAVAEKVRCLETLRNAVDETQALVNKELTTRMEEDKAREAHSSTKLGVDEDKEEDNYGEDVQDEE
;
A
#
# COMPACT_ATOMS: atom_id res chain seq x y z
N MET A 1 -1.68 -6.86 42.87
CA MET A 1 -2.35 -6.01 41.86
C MET A 1 -1.38 -5.94 40.68
N ALA A 2 -1.57 -6.78 39.66
CA ALA A 2 -0.77 -6.70 38.44
C ALA A 2 -1.57 -5.84 37.45
N ASP A 3 -1.07 -4.65 37.15
CA ASP A 3 -1.65 -3.79 36.13
C ASP A 3 -1.42 -4.46 34.77
N SER A 4 -2.45 -5.14 34.24
CA SER A 4 -2.47 -5.62 32.86
C SER A 4 -2.44 -4.40 31.93
N ARG A 5 -1.25 -4.04 31.43
CA ARG A 5 -1.09 -2.98 30.44
C ARG A 5 -1.30 -3.57 29.04
N ASP A 6 -2.54 -3.62 28.57
CA ASP A 6 -2.80 -4.06 27.19
C ASP A 6 -2.02 -3.19 26.20
N LEU A 7 -1.07 -3.81 25.50
CA LEU A 7 -0.23 -3.15 24.51
C LEU A 7 -1.00 -3.15 23.18
N THR A 8 -1.10 -1.99 22.54
CA THR A 8 -1.80 -1.88 21.26
C THR A 8 -0.85 -1.37 20.19
N LEU A 9 -0.71 -2.15 19.12
CA LEU A 9 -0.06 -1.73 17.88
C LEU A 9 -1.13 -1.23 16.92
N LYS A 10 -0.99 0.01 16.44
CA LYS A 10 -1.96 0.66 15.57
C LYS A 10 -1.28 1.30 14.36
N ALA A 11 -1.80 1.00 13.17
CA ALA A 11 -1.46 1.68 11.93
C ALA A 11 -2.74 2.28 11.33
N VAL A 12 -2.68 3.53 10.89
CA VAL A 12 -3.81 4.22 10.25
C VAL A 12 -3.32 4.89 8.98
N TYR A 13 -3.97 4.56 7.88
CA TYR A 13 -3.75 5.19 6.59
C TYR A 13 -4.92 6.13 6.27
N LYS A 14 -4.59 7.29 5.71
CA LYS A 14 -5.54 8.27 5.21
C LYS A 14 -5.03 8.80 3.87
N SER A 15 -5.95 9.00 2.94
CA SER A 15 -5.68 9.61 1.64
C SER A 15 -6.87 10.48 1.21
N ALA A 16 -6.60 11.45 0.33
CA ALA A 16 -7.64 12.28 -0.27
C ALA A 16 -8.37 11.57 -1.42
N THR A 17 -7.71 10.61 -2.09
CA THR A 17 -8.20 9.95 -3.30
C THR A 17 -8.59 8.49 -3.07
N ASN A 18 -8.10 7.89 -1.99
CA ASN A 18 -8.26 6.48 -1.68
C ASN A 18 -8.91 6.27 -0.31
N GLU A 19 -9.66 5.17 -0.16
CA GLU A 19 -10.32 4.82 1.09
C GLU A 19 -9.30 4.63 2.23
N SER A 20 -9.65 5.16 3.40
CA SER A 20 -8.83 5.03 4.61
C SER A 20 -8.91 3.61 5.16
N PHE A 21 -7.81 3.11 5.73
CA PHE A 21 -7.82 1.82 6.43
C PHE A 21 -7.06 1.91 7.75
N SER A 22 -7.36 1.00 8.67
CA SER A 22 -6.64 0.91 9.94
C SER A 22 -6.40 -0.54 10.33
N VAL A 23 -5.22 -0.79 10.87
CA VAL A 23 -4.86 -2.06 11.50
C VAL A 23 -4.70 -1.81 12.99
N VAL A 24 -5.39 -2.60 13.80
CA VAL A 24 -5.27 -2.57 15.26
C VAL A 24 -4.96 -3.99 15.72
N ARG A 25 -3.87 -4.16 16.47
CA ARG A 25 -3.47 -5.42 17.08
C ARG A 25 -3.30 -5.23 18.58
N HIS A 26 -3.88 -6.13 19.34
CA HIS A 26 -3.75 -6.17 20.79
C HIS A 26 -2.71 -7.21 21.16
N ILE A 27 -1.80 -6.83 22.06
CA ILE A 27 -0.70 -7.66 22.55
C ILE A 27 -0.84 -7.71 24.07
N THR A 28 -0.88 -8.93 24.58
CA THR A 28 -0.97 -9.17 26.01
C THR A 28 0.35 -8.76 26.67
N ALA A 29 0.27 -7.87 27.66
CA ALA A 29 1.44 -7.56 28.48
C ALA A 29 1.91 -8.76 29.30
N PRO A 30 3.21 -8.81 29.64
CA PRO A 30 3.71 -9.78 30.60
C PRO A 30 3.05 -9.55 31.96
N LEU A 31 2.63 -10.64 32.62
CA LEU A 31 1.93 -10.62 33.90
C LEU A 31 2.92 -10.54 35.07
N SER A 32 4.17 -10.91 34.82
CA SER A 32 5.28 -10.83 35.77
C SER A 32 6.54 -10.27 35.13
N ASP A 33 7.51 -9.87 35.96
CA ASP A 33 8.82 -9.40 35.51
C ASP A 33 9.76 -10.53 35.06
N ALA A 34 9.27 -11.77 35.01
CA ALA A 34 10.04 -12.91 34.56
C ALA A 34 10.57 -12.71 33.14
N VAL A 35 11.87 -12.97 32.94
CA VAL A 35 12.54 -12.80 31.65
C VAL A 35 11.83 -13.57 30.53
N ALA A 36 11.37 -14.79 30.80
CA ALA A 36 10.66 -15.62 29.83
C ALA A 36 9.35 -14.98 29.34
N GLU A 37 8.60 -14.31 30.23
CA GLU A 37 7.36 -13.63 29.85
C GLU A 37 7.63 -12.38 29.01
N LYS A 38 8.71 -11.65 29.33
CA LYS A 38 9.15 -10.49 28.54
C LYS A 38 9.58 -10.92 27.14
N VAL A 39 10.35 -12.00 27.01
CA VAL A 39 10.77 -12.55 25.72
C VAL A 39 9.55 -12.93 24.88
N ARG A 40 8.59 -13.69 25.45
CA ARG A 40 7.36 -14.08 24.75
C ARG A 40 6.51 -12.87 24.29
N CYS A 41 6.41 -11.84 25.14
CA CYS A 41 5.72 -10.61 24.78
C CYS A 41 6.40 -9.91 23.60
N LEU A 42 7.74 -9.83 23.60
CA LEU A 42 8.50 -9.19 22.52
C LEU A 42 8.44 -10.00 21.22
N GLU A 43 8.46 -11.32 21.29
CA GLU A 43 8.24 -12.20 20.13
C GLU A 43 6.86 -11.98 19.51
N THR A 44 5.83 -11.90 20.35
CA THR A 44 4.45 -11.63 19.92
C THR A 44 4.34 -10.25 19.27
N LEU A 45 4.96 -9.23 19.88
CA LEU A 45 5.01 -7.88 19.33
C LEU A 45 5.73 -7.87 17.97
N ARG A 46 6.86 -8.55 17.84
CA ARG A 46 7.62 -8.63 16.59
C ARG A 46 6.78 -9.25 15.48
N ASN A 47 6.15 -10.39 15.74
CA ASN A 47 5.27 -11.04 14.76
C ASN A 47 4.10 -10.13 14.36
N ALA A 48 3.48 -9.45 15.34
CA ALA A 48 2.40 -8.51 15.06
C ALA A 48 2.86 -7.32 14.18
N VAL A 49 4.11 -6.86 14.35
CA VAL A 49 4.71 -5.84 13.49
C VAL A 49 4.92 -6.37 12.08
N ASP A 50 5.54 -7.55 11.93
CA ASP A 50 5.81 -8.16 10.62
C ASP A 50 4.51 -8.39 9.83
N GLU A 51 3.46 -8.90 10.49
CA GLU A 51 2.13 -9.06 9.89
C GLU A 51 1.49 -7.72 9.50
N THR A 52 1.60 -6.71 10.37
CA THR A 52 1.03 -5.38 10.09
C THR A 52 1.74 -4.73 8.90
N GLN A 53 3.06 -4.87 8.82
CA GLN A 53 3.86 -4.41 7.69
C GLN A 53 3.45 -5.11 6.39
N ALA A 54 3.31 -6.44 6.42
CA ALA A 54 2.89 -7.21 5.25
C ALA A 54 1.50 -6.77 4.75
N LEU A 55 0.55 -6.55 5.67
CA LEU A 55 -0.79 -6.05 5.34
C LEU A 55 -0.73 -4.66 4.74
N VAL A 56 -0.04 -3.71 5.37
CA VAL A 56 0.11 -2.34 4.85
C VAL A 56 0.73 -2.35 3.45
N ASN A 57 1.80 -3.13 3.23
CA ASN A 57 2.46 -3.21 1.93
C ASN A 57 1.52 -3.76 0.85
N LYS A 58 0.78 -4.83 1.15
CA LYS A 58 -0.24 -5.37 0.24
C LYS A 58 -1.28 -4.31 -0.11
N GLU A 59 -1.81 -3.65 0.91
CA GLU A 59 -2.91 -2.68 0.81
C GLU A 59 -2.50 -1.41 0.02
N LEU A 60 -1.26 -0.96 0.18
CA LEU A 60 -0.70 0.13 -0.63
C LEU A 60 -0.40 -0.31 -2.06
N THR A 61 0.12 -1.52 -2.26
CA THR A 61 0.41 -2.03 -3.61
C THR A 61 -0.86 -2.18 -4.44
N THR A 62 -1.92 -2.76 -3.87
CA THR A 62 -3.23 -2.86 -4.53
C THR A 62 -3.74 -1.49 -4.94
N ARG A 63 -3.67 -0.49 -4.04
CA ARG A 63 -4.11 0.88 -4.38
C ARG A 63 -3.27 1.52 -5.48
N MET A 64 -1.96 1.28 -5.51
CA MET A 64 -1.12 1.78 -6.60
C MET A 64 -1.52 1.18 -7.95
N GLU A 65 -1.91 -0.09 -7.99
CA GLU A 65 -2.42 -0.74 -9.20
C GLU A 65 -3.78 -0.16 -9.62
N GLU A 66 -4.68 0.07 -8.68
CA GLU A 66 -5.98 0.73 -8.91
C GLU A 66 -5.83 2.16 -9.42
N ASP A 67 -4.91 2.94 -8.83
CA ASP A 67 -4.62 4.30 -9.24
C ASP A 67 -4.00 4.33 -10.65
N LYS A 68 -3.06 3.42 -10.95
CA LYS A 68 -2.47 3.30 -12.29
C LYS A 68 -3.52 2.95 -13.35
N ALA A 69 -4.47 2.07 -13.04
CA ALA A 69 -5.57 1.74 -13.94
C ALA A 69 -6.48 2.97 -14.18
N ARG A 70 -6.79 3.74 -13.12
CA ARG A 70 -7.61 4.95 -13.21
C ARG A 70 -6.94 6.03 -14.06
N GLU A 71 -5.63 6.22 -13.88
CA GLU A 71 -4.84 7.16 -14.70
C GLU A 71 -4.83 6.75 -16.17
N ALA A 72 -4.61 5.47 -16.48
CA ALA A 72 -4.64 4.95 -17.84
C ALA A 72 -6.00 5.17 -18.53
N HIS A 73 -7.11 5.01 -17.81
CA HIS A 73 -8.44 5.30 -18.33
C HIS A 73 -8.72 6.80 -18.48
N SER A 74 -8.09 7.64 -17.66
CA SER A 74 -8.20 9.09 -17.78
C SER A 74 -7.39 9.65 -18.95
N SER A 75 -6.25 9.04 -19.29
CA SER A 75 -5.44 9.37 -20.45
C SER A 75 -6.04 8.88 -21.77
N THR A 76 -6.93 7.88 -21.78
CA THR A 76 -7.71 7.52 -22.98
C THR A 76 -8.59 8.68 -23.48
N LYS A 77 -8.88 9.68 -22.64
CA LYS A 77 -9.59 10.90 -23.08
C LYS A 77 -8.68 11.90 -23.81
N LEU A 78 -7.35 11.73 -23.74
CA LEU A 78 -6.35 12.45 -24.53
C LEU A 78 -5.87 11.61 -25.74
N GLY A 79 -6.05 10.29 -25.72
CA GLY A 79 -5.73 9.36 -26.82
C GLY A 79 -6.74 9.38 -27.98
N VAL A 80 -7.24 10.55 -28.37
CA VAL A 80 -8.05 10.72 -29.59
C VAL A 80 -7.17 10.97 -30.83
N ASP A 81 -5.83 11.00 -30.69
CA ASP A 81 -4.93 11.32 -31.80
C ASP A 81 -3.72 10.37 -31.96
N GLU A 82 -3.64 9.23 -31.26
CA GLU A 82 -2.55 8.26 -31.54
C GLU A 82 -2.78 7.53 -32.87
N ASP A 83 -4.02 7.10 -33.16
CA ASP A 83 -4.37 6.46 -34.44
C ASP A 83 -4.25 7.42 -35.65
N LYS A 84 -4.34 8.73 -35.42
CA LYS A 84 -4.20 9.77 -36.46
C LYS A 84 -2.75 10.19 -36.69
N GLU A 85 -1.87 10.04 -35.69
CA GLU A 85 -0.45 10.31 -35.83
C GLU A 85 0.30 9.22 -36.62
N GLU A 86 -0.17 7.96 -36.63
CA GLU A 86 0.43 6.88 -37.44
C GLU A 86 0.14 7.01 -38.95
N ASP A 87 -1.05 7.51 -39.34
CA ASP A 87 -1.45 7.66 -40.75
C ASP A 87 -0.68 8.77 -41.49
N ASN A 88 -0.01 9.69 -40.77
CA ASN A 88 0.76 10.79 -41.37
C ASN A 88 2.27 10.50 -41.49
N TYR A 89 2.73 9.30 -41.10
CA TYR A 89 4.15 8.91 -41.16
C TYR A 89 4.53 8.12 -42.43
N GLY A 90 3.60 7.98 -43.38
CA GLY A 90 3.73 7.07 -44.53
C GLY A 90 3.96 7.72 -45.91
N GLU A 91 4.08 9.04 -46.01
CA GLU A 91 4.31 9.72 -47.30
C GLU A 91 5.44 10.75 -47.20
N ASP A 92 6.67 10.26 -46.97
CA ASP A 92 7.85 11.00 -47.43
C ASP A 92 7.82 10.98 -48.97
N VAL A 93 7.12 11.95 -49.56
CA VAL A 93 7.35 12.36 -50.95
C VAL A 93 8.82 12.76 -51.08
N GLN A 94 9.63 11.80 -51.53
CA GLN A 94 10.93 12.08 -52.13
C GLN A 94 10.68 12.97 -53.35
N ASP A 95 10.72 14.27 -53.16
CA ASP A 95 10.92 15.20 -54.26
C ASP A 95 12.39 15.10 -54.69
N GLU A 96 12.57 14.66 -55.94
CA GLU A 96 13.81 14.46 -56.68
C GLU A 96 14.62 15.76 -56.83
N GLU A 97 15.95 15.68 -56.67
CA GLU A 97 16.94 16.44 -57.47
C GLU A 97 18.26 15.64 -57.60
#